data_AF-A0A2V5ZQ83-F1
#
_entry.id   AF-A0A2V5ZQ83-F1
#
_cell.length_a   1.000
_cell.length_b   1.000
_cell.length_c   1.000
_cell.angle_alpha   90.00
_cell.angle_beta   90.00
_cell.angle_gamma   90.00
#
_symmetry.space_group_name_H-M   'P 1'
#
loop_
_entity.id
_entity.type
_entity.pdbx_description
1 polymer ?
#
loop_
_entity_poly.entity_id
_entity_poly.type
_entity_poly.pdbx_seq_one_letter_code
_entity_poly.pdbx_strand_id
1 'polypeptide(L)' 'MLYWNLVAATRSELAASTKVPLSEVTFDAMKAVRCVSPTKSAADVKAWHVVAAVSLSGDCV' A
#
# COMPACT_ATOMS: atom_id res chain seq x y z
N MET A 1 0.85 8.20 7.58
CA MET A 1 1.12 8.65 6.19
C MET A 1 2.57 9.08 6.10
N LEU A 2 3.48 8.16 5.78
CA LEU A 2 4.93 8.42 5.82
C LEU A 2 5.38 9.49 4.81
N TYR A 3 4.67 9.64 3.69
CA TYR A 3 5.14 10.47 2.57
C TYR A 3 4.28 11.70 2.26
N TRP A 4 3.10 11.84 2.88
CA TRP A 4 2.13 12.86 2.46
C TRP A 4 2.54 14.29 2.82
N ASN A 5 3.17 14.47 3.99
CA ASN A 5 3.59 15.78 4.48
C ASN A 5 5.01 16.16 4.04
N LEU A 6 5.68 15.31 3.27
CA LEU A 6 7.01 15.60 2.76
C LEU A 6 6.88 16.53 1.55
N VAL A 7 7.69 17.59 1.54
CA VAL A 7 7.84 18.45 0.36
C VAL A 7 8.35 17.63 -0.83
N ALA A 8 7.97 18.02 -2.05
CA ALA A 8 8.22 17.24 -3.26
C ALA A 8 9.69 16.85 -3.45
N ALA A 9 10.63 17.76 -3.13
CA ALA A 9 12.06 17.49 -3.20
C ALA A 9 12.47 16.33 -2.27
N THR A 10 12.08 16.38 -0.99
CA THR A 10 12.38 15.33 -0.01
C THR A 10 11.74 13.98 -0.38
N ARG A 11 10.54 13.99 -0.96
CA ARG A 11 9.91 12.77 -1.49
C ARG A 11 10.73 12.14 -2.61
N SER A 12 11.22 12.99 -3.53
CA SER A 12 12.05 12.57 -4.66
C SER A 12 13.38 11.99 -4.20
N GLU A 13 14.06 12.68 -3.27
CA GLU A 13 15.31 12.21 -2.66
C GLU A 13 15.13 10.89 -1.93
N LEU A 14 14.07 10.76 -1.13
CA LEU A 14 13.76 9.52 -0.41
C LEU A 14 13.45 8.36 -1.37
N ALA A 15 12.69 8.60 -2.43
CA ALA A 15 12.44 7.61 -3.47
C ALA A 15 13.75 7.19 -4.18
N ALA A 16 14.61 8.14 -4.52
CA ALA A 16 15.90 7.87 -5.15
C ALA A 16 16.89 7.12 -4.23
N SER A 17 16.83 7.37 -2.92
CA SER A 17 17.62 6.64 -1.92
C SER A 17 17.15 5.20 -1.72
N THR A 18 15.89 4.91 -2.04
CA THR A 18 15.30 3.59 -1.89
C THR A 18 15.66 2.72 -3.09
N LYS A 19 16.73 1.94 -2.98
CA LYS A 19 17.00 0.87 -3.94
C LYS A 19 16.07 -0.30 -3.61
N VAL A 20 15.13 -0.61 -4.49
CA VAL A 20 14.36 -1.85 -4.44
C VAL A 20 15.00 -2.83 -5.44
N PRO A 21 15.90 -3.73 -5.01
CA PRO A 21 16.62 -4.63 -5.91
C PRO A 21 15.75 -5.84 -6.32
N LEU A 22 14.46 -5.61 -6.60
CA LEU A 22 13.53 -6.65 -7.00
C LEU A 22 13.30 -6.52 -8.51
N SER A 23 13.77 -7.50 -9.28
CA SER A 23 13.49 -7.60 -10.71
C SER A 23 12.07 -8.07 -11.00
N GLU A 24 11.45 -8.76 -10.03
CA GLU A 24 10.10 -9.30 -10.12
C GLU A 24 9.44 -9.27 -8.73
N VAL A 25 8.12 -9.03 -8.71
CA VAL A 25 7.29 -9.03 -7.51
C VAL A 25 6.06 -9.88 -7.80
N THR A 26 5.87 -10.93 -7.00
CA THR A 26 4.65 -11.74 -7.02
C THR A 26 3.76 -11.35 -5.86
N PHE A 27 2.45 -11.28 -6.12
CA PHE A 27 1.44 -11.04 -5.10
C PHE A 27 0.75 -12.35 -4.75
N ASP A 28 0.69 -12.68 -3.46
CA ASP A 28 0.06 -13.90 -2.95
C ASP A 28 -1.46 -13.77 -2.83
N ALA A 29 -1.97 -12.55 -2.68
CA ALA A 29 -3.38 -12.29 -2.45
C ALA A 29 -3.82 -10.88 -2.90
N MET A 30 -5.12 -10.74 -3.17
CA MET A 30 -5.79 -9.46 -3.34
C MET A 30 -6.81 -9.27 -2.21
N LYS A 31 -6.87 -8.05 -1.67
CA LYS A 31 -7.79 -7.69 -0.58
C LYS A 31 -8.64 -6.47 -0.95
N ALA A 32 -9.95 -6.58 -0.78
CA ALA A 32 -10.84 -5.44 -0.80
C ALA A 32 -10.88 -4.82 0.60
N VAL A 33 -10.60 -3.51 0.70
CA VAL A 33 -10.51 -2.79 1.97
C VAL A 33 -11.54 -1.66 1.98
N ARG A 34 -12.35 -1.60 3.03
CA ARG A 34 -13.22 -0.45 3.28
C ARG A 34 -12.41 0.63 4.00
N CYS A 35 -12.41 1.83 3.43
CA CYS A 35 -11.68 2.98 3.94
C CYS A 35 -12.54 4.24 3.98
N VAL A 36 -12.14 5.19 4.82
CA VAL A 36 -12.67 6.56 4.81
C VAL A 36 -11.92 7.35 3.74
N SER A 37 -12.65 7.91 2.77
CA SER A 37 -12.11 8.73 1.69
C SER A 37 -12.73 10.13 1.70
N PRO A 38 -11.92 11.21 1.66
CA PRO A 38 -10.47 11.21 1.62
C PRO A 38 -9.86 10.85 2.99
N THR A 39 -8.77 10.08 2.99
CA THR A 39 -8.01 9.75 4.20
C THR A 39 -7.17 10.95 4.62
N LYS A 40 -7.45 11.51 5.81
CA LYS A 40 -6.83 12.75 6.32
C LYS A 40 -6.02 12.53 7.59
N SER A 41 -6.30 11.47 8.34
CA SER A 41 -5.72 11.24 9.66
C SER A 41 -5.21 9.82 9.85
N ALA A 42 -4.38 9.62 10.88
CA ALA A 42 -3.99 8.28 11.31
C ALA A 42 -5.19 7.47 11.83
N ALA A 43 -6.21 8.14 12.39
CA ALA A 43 -7.43 7.48 12.83
C ALA A 43 -8.21 6.90 11.63
N ASP A 44 -8.27 7.63 10.51
CA ASP A 44 -8.91 7.14 9.29
C ASP A 44 -8.25 5.85 8.81
N VAL A 45 -6.90 5.81 8.79
CA VAL A 45 -6.14 4.60 8.43
C VAL A 45 -6.40 3.46 9.40
N LYS A 46 -6.49 3.74 10.71
CA LYS A 46 -6.80 2.73 11.72
C LYS A 46 -8.21 2.16 11.60
N ALA A 47 -9.14 2.92 11.01
CA ALA A 47 -10.51 2.47 10.75
C ALA A 47 -10.63 1.59 9.50
N TRP A 48 -9.57 1.49 8.68
CA TRP A 48 -9.58 0.62 7.52
C TRP A 48 -9.71 -0.84 7.94
N HIS A 49 -10.55 -1.58 7.23
CA HIS A 49 -10.70 -3.01 7.47
C HIS A 49 -10.92 -3.75 6.16
N VAL A 50 -10.42 -4.98 6.10
CA VAL A 50 -10.60 -5.87 4.97
C VAL A 50 -12.05 -6.34 4.95
N VAL A 51 -12.72 -6.24 3.80
CA VAL A 51 -14.09 -6.74 3.59
C VAL A 51 -14.13 -8.02 2.76
N ALA A 52 -13.10 -8.26 1.94
CA ALA A 52 -12.92 -9.52 1.22
C ALA A 52 -11.43 -9.74 0.91
N ALA A 53 -11.05 -11.00 0.73
CA ALA A 53 -9.71 -11.40 0.32
C ALA A 53 -9.78 -12.61 -0.62
N VAL A 54 -8.89 -12.66 -1.60
CA VAL A 54 -8.73 -13.80 -2.52
C VAL A 54 -7.24 -14.12 -2.64
N SER A 55 -6.90 -15.40 -2.58
CA SER A 55 -5.54 -15.89 -2.85
C SER A 55 -5.30 -15.90 -4.36
N LEU A 56 -4.09 -15.49 -4.76
CA LEU A 56 -3.65 -15.44 -6.16
C LEU A 56 -2.67 -16.57 -6.49
N SER A 57 -2.28 -17.40 -5.51
CA SER A 57 -1.69 -18.71 -5.79
C SER A 57 -2.72 -19.52 -6.57
N GLY A 58 -2.35 -19.99 -7.77
CA GLY A 58 -3.24 -20.77 -8.63
C GLY A 58 -3.63 -22.08 -7.95
N ASP A 59 -4.76 -22.09 -7.26
CA ASP A 59 -5.47 -23.32 -6.94
C ASP A 59 -6.29 -23.67 -8.19
N CYS A 60 -5.74 -24.59 -8.98
CA CYS A 60 -6.56 -25.40 -9.87
C CYS A 60 -7.55 -26.20 -9.01
N VAL A 61 -8.82 -25.81 -8.99
CA VAL A 61 -9.98 -26.71 -8.82
C VAL A 61 -11.10 -26.25 -9.74
#